data_AF-A0A9W9YLX3-F1
#
_entry.id   AF-A0A9W9YLX3-F1
#
_cell.length_a   1.000
_cell.length_b   1.000
_cell.length_c   1.000
_cell.angle_alpha   90.00
_cell.angle_beta   90.00
_cell.angle_gamma   90.00
#
_symmetry.space_group_name_H-M   'P 1'
#
loop_
_entity.id
_entity.type
_entity.pdbx_description
1 polymer ?
#
loop_
_entity_poly.entity_id
_entity_poly.type
_entity_poly.pdbx_seq_one_letter_code
_entity_poly.pdbx_strand_id
1 'polypeptide(L)'
;MADDEQQEDELLALASIYDERIFIPSSEEKGGQFNVFLDLPKAFELKIRSRYLPKDSRSKKNRTSDHGASGTTEKTECYELLDVEYLPPIVLNFRFPEDYPSRSPPLFTLSCKWLTVFKLSKLCKCLDEMWAEDGGGEVILFRWTQFLLDETLTILNVESPFLLQYKKAHGQNNKKRRGDPRAFQDVASHYKLVGAILEYDQQEKKKSF
;
A
#
# COMPACT_ATOMS: atom_id res chain seq x y z
N MET A 1 -15.49 1.64 31.03
CA MET A 1 -16.02 0.28 31.21
C MET A 1 -16.60 -0.23 29.91
N ALA A 2 -17.65 0.39 29.33
CA ALA A 2 -18.20 -0.10 28.06
C ALA A 2 -17.22 -0.03 26.87
N ASP A 3 -16.44 1.04 26.76
CA ASP A 3 -15.44 1.18 25.68
C ASP A 3 -14.28 0.18 25.82
N ASP A 4 -13.79 0.01 27.05
CA ASP A 4 -12.67 -0.87 27.39
C ASP A 4 -12.98 -2.35 27.07
N GLU A 5 -14.18 -2.79 27.41
CA GLU A 5 -14.71 -4.12 27.10
C GLU A 5 -14.89 -4.32 25.59
N GLN A 6 -15.49 -3.34 24.89
CA GLN A 6 -15.65 -3.40 23.43
C GLN A 6 -14.32 -3.44 22.67
N GLN A 7 -13.30 -2.74 23.17
CA GLN A 7 -11.94 -2.78 22.61
C GLN A 7 -11.33 -4.18 22.73
N GLU A 8 -11.46 -4.82 23.89
CA GLU A 8 -10.93 -6.16 24.14
C GLU A 8 -11.68 -7.21 23.32
N ASP A 9 -13.00 -7.11 23.26
CA ASP A 9 -13.87 -7.98 22.46
C ASP A 9 -13.55 -7.85 20.97
N GLU A 10 -13.33 -6.63 20.45
CA GLU A 10 -12.93 -6.44 19.05
C GLU A 10 -11.59 -7.10 18.74
N LEU A 11 -10.55 -6.90 19.58
CA LEU A 11 -9.24 -7.53 19.35
C LEU A 11 -9.32 -9.05 19.41
N LEU A 12 -10.10 -9.60 20.34
CA LEU A 12 -10.31 -11.04 20.47
C LEU A 12 -11.03 -11.61 19.25
N ALA A 13 -12.06 -10.91 18.77
CA ALA A 13 -12.78 -11.28 17.55
C ALA A 13 -11.85 -11.24 16.34
N LEU A 14 -11.05 -10.18 16.17
CA LEU A 14 -10.11 -10.06 15.06
C LEU A 14 -9.03 -11.15 15.10
N ALA A 15 -8.49 -11.48 16.27
CA ALA A 15 -7.54 -12.58 16.45
C ALA A 15 -8.16 -13.97 16.19
N SER A 16 -9.49 -14.08 16.26
CA SER A 16 -10.22 -15.32 15.95
C SER A 16 -10.59 -15.42 14.46
N ILE A 17 -10.82 -14.28 13.80
CA ILE A 17 -11.20 -14.21 12.38
C ILE A 17 -9.98 -14.33 11.48
N TYR A 18 -8.86 -13.70 11.87
CA TYR A 18 -7.67 -13.56 11.05
C TYR A 18 -6.50 -14.35 11.63
N ASP A 19 -5.69 -14.94 10.75
CA ASP A 19 -4.43 -15.56 11.15
C ASP A 19 -3.36 -14.51 11.51
N GLU A 20 -2.25 -14.97 12.09
CA GLU A 20 -1.12 -14.15 12.51
C GLU A 20 -0.39 -13.45 11.34
N ARG A 21 -0.67 -13.87 10.11
CA ARG A 21 -0.12 -13.23 8.92
C ARG A 21 -0.93 -11.98 8.56
N ILE A 22 -2.25 -12.02 8.74
CA ILE A 22 -3.15 -10.91 8.44
C ILE A 22 -3.26 -9.95 9.62
N PHE A 23 -3.42 -10.45 10.85
CA PHE A 23 -3.57 -9.61 12.03
C PHE A 23 -2.49 -9.92 13.07
N ILE A 24 -1.80 -8.88 13.52
CA ILE A 24 -0.75 -8.96 14.54
C ILE A 24 -1.16 -8.02 15.69
N PRO A 25 -1.66 -8.55 16.82
CA PRO A 25 -2.00 -7.73 17.98
C PRO A 25 -0.75 -7.15 18.63
N SER A 26 -0.85 -5.94 19.18
CA SER A 26 0.23 -5.34 19.96
C SER A 26 0.29 -5.96 21.36
N SER A 27 1.50 -6.21 21.86
CA SER A 27 1.72 -6.69 23.22
C SER A 27 1.80 -5.57 24.27
N GLU A 28 1.97 -4.32 23.84
CA GLU A 28 2.25 -3.18 24.72
C GLU A 28 1.10 -2.17 24.79
N GLU A 29 0.30 -2.06 23.73
CA GLU A 29 -0.80 -1.09 23.62
C GLU A 29 -2.08 -1.79 23.16
N LYS A 30 -3.25 -1.23 23.48
CA LYS A 30 -4.53 -1.68 22.90
C LYS A 30 -4.56 -1.32 21.42
N GLY A 31 -4.12 -2.23 20.57
CA GLY A 31 -3.91 -1.96 19.15
C GLY A 31 -3.31 -3.14 18.41
N GLY A 32 -2.86 -2.89 17.18
CA GLY A 32 -2.24 -3.92 16.36
C GLY A 32 -1.96 -3.46 14.94
N GLN A 33 -1.66 -4.45 14.10
CA GLN A 33 -1.34 -4.27 12.69
C GLN A 33 -2.16 -5.23 11.84
N PHE A 34 -2.74 -4.72 10.76
CA PHE A 34 -3.30 -5.51 9.67
C PHE A 34 -2.39 -5.49 8.45
N ASN A 35 -2.15 -6.65 7.86
CA ASN A 35 -1.51 -6.84 6.56
C ASN A 35 -2.59 -7.17 5.53
N VAL A 36 -2.98 -6.17 4.74
CA VAL A 36 -3.99 -6.30 3.69
C VAL A 36 -3.33 -6.77 2.39
N PHE A 37 -3.49 -8.05 2.09
CA PHE A 37 -3.02 -8.65 0.83
C PHE A 37 -4.10 -8.50 -0.23
N LEU A 38 -3.84 -7.72 -1.28
CA LEU A 38 -4.82 -7.51 -2.35
C LEU A 38 -4.74 -8.64 -3.38
N ASP A 39 -5.91 -9.14 -3.77
CA ASP A 39 -6.04 -10.08 -4.88
C ASP A 39 -5.92 -9.33 -6.21
N LEU A 40 -4.82 -9.57 -6.92
CA LEU A 40 -4.57 -8.93 -8.21
C LEU A 40 -5.38 -9.59 -9.32
N PRO A 41 -5.89 -8.83 -10.30
CA PRO A 41 -6.52 -9.42 -11.47
C PRO A 41 -5.49 -10.27 -12.24
N LYS A 42 -5.93 -11.39 -12.83
CA LYS A 42 -5.03 -12.31 -13.55
C LYS A 42 -4.31 -11.58 -14.70
N ALA A 43 -3.04 -11.93 -14.91
CA ALA A 43 -2.12 -11.25 -15.82
C ALA A 43 -1.89 -9.76 -15.45
N PHE A 44 -1.43 -9.52 -14.22
CA PHE A 44 -1.12 -8.18 -13.74
C PHE A 44 0.32 -7.79 -14.11
N GLU A 45 0.46 -6.72 -14.88
CA GLU A 45 1.75 -6.19 -15.32
C GLU A 45 2.10 -4.91 -14.57
N LEU A 46 3.34 -4.80 -14.10
CA LEU A 46 3.92 -3.56 -13.61
C LEU A 46 4.65 -2.83 -14.72
N LYS A 47 4.29 -1.57 -14.96
CA LYS A 47 5.01 -0.66 -15.83
C LYS A 47 6.07 0.08 -15.02
N ILE A 48 7.33 -0.20 -15.31
CA ILE A 48 8.49 0.31 -14.56
C ILE A 48 9.41 1.08 -15.51
N ARG A 49 10.00 2.19 -15.07
CA ARG A 49 10.99 2.90 -15.89
C ARG A 49 12.29 2.09 -15.97
N SER A 50 12.79 1.84 -17.17
CA SER A 50 13.92 0.93 -17.42
C SER A 50 15.19 1.27 -16.63
N ARG A 51 15.39 2.55 -16.30
CA ARG A 51 16.52 3.02 -15.47
C ARG A 51 16.53 2.48 -14.04
N TYR A 52 15.42 1.95 -13.55
CA TYR A 52 15.27 1.45 -12.19
C TYR A 52 15.21 -0.08 -12.12
N LEU A 53 15.24 -0.77 -13.27
CA LEU A 53 15.35 -2.23 -13.29
C LEU A 53 16.76 -2.67 -12.89
N PRO A 54 16.89 -3.83 -12.22
CA PRO A 54 18.17 -4.49 -12.03
C PRO A 54 18.90 -4.67 -13.37
N LYS A 55 20.23 -4.63 -13.36
CA LYS A 55 21.03 -4.65 -14.60
C LYS A 55 20.83 -5.95 -15.40
N ASP A 56 20.53 -7.04 -14.72
CA ASP A 56 20.39 -8.38 -15.29
C ASP A 56 19.06 -8.57 -16.03
N SER A 57 18.04 -7.76 -15.69
CA SER A 57 16.70 -7.81 -16.28
C SER A 57 16.52 -6.85 -17.46
N ARG A 58 17.53 -6.02 -17.78
CA ARG A 58 17.45 -5.13 -18.94
C ARG A 58 17.52 -5.98 -20.20
N SER A 59 16.44 -5.98 -20.98
CA SER A 59 16.45 -6.57 -22.31
C SER A 59 17.64 -6.00 -23.09
N LYS A 60 18.56 -6.87 -23.54
CA LYS A 60 19.59 -6.51 -24.52
C LYS A 60 18.86 -6.18 -25.84
N LYS A 61 18.31 -4.98 -25.93
CA LYS A 61 17.83 -4.45 -27.20
C LYS A 61 19.05 -4.36 -28.11
N ASN A 62 19.10 -5.22 -29.12
CA ASN A 62 20.10 -5.21 -30.17
C ASN A 62 20.29 -3.76 -30.65
N ARG A 63 21.47 -3.18 -30.39
CA ARG A 63 21.91 -1.97 -31.07
C ARG A 63 22.31 -2.36 -32.48
N THR A 64 21.35 -2.49 -33.39
CA THR A 64 21.64 -2.22 -34.81
C THR A 64 21.74 -0.71 -34.93
N SER A 65 22.97 -0.24 -35.10
CA SER A 65 23.27 1.16 -35.42
C SER A 65 22.61 1.50 -36.74
N ASP A 66 21.92 2.64 -36.83
CA ASP A 66 22.12 3.46 -38.01
C ASP A 66 21.94 4.97 -37.75
N HIS A 67 22.67 5.72 -38.56
CA HIS A 67 23.05 7.11 -38.42
C HIS A 67 21.90 8.06 -38.81
N GLY A 68 21.68 9.10 -38.01
CA GLY A 68 20.78 10.20 -38.39
C GLY A 68 20.64 11.25 -37.30
N ALA A 69 21.47 12.29 -37.37
CA ALA A 69 21.45 13.43 -36.47
C ALA A 69 20.18 14.29 -36.67
N SER A 70 19.52 14.67 -35.57
CA SER A 70 19.03 16.04 -35.38
C SER A 70 18.57 16.23 -33.93
N GLY A 71 19.00 17.35 -33.33
CA GLY A 71 18.82 17.63 -31.92
C GLY A 71 17.40 18.01 -31.54
N THR A 72 16.88 17.31 -30.54
CA THR A 72 16.10 17.85 -29.41
C THR A 72 16.25 16.80 -28.30
N THR A 73 16.75 17.19 -27.13
CA THR A 73 16.92 16.30 -25.97
C THR A 73 15.58 16.04 -25.30
N GLU A 74 14.64 15.46 -26.05
CA GLU A 74 13.46 14.83 -25.46
C GLU A 74 13.92 13.52 -24.82
N LYS A 75 14.00 13.51 -23.48
CA LYS A 75 14.21 12.29 -22.69
C LYS A 75 13.03 11.36 -22.94
N THR A 76 13.11 10.52 -23.97
CA THR A 76 12.19 9.39 -24.13
C THR A 76 12.37 8.48 -22.92
N GLU A 77 11.46 8.56 -21.96
CA GLU A 77 11.47 7.68 -20.80
C GLU A 77 11.11 6.27 -21.26
N CYS A 78 12.10 5.37 -21.29
CA CYS A 78 11.86 3.96 -21.57
C CYS A 78 11.18 3.29 -20.36
N TYR A 79 10.16 2.49 -20.64
CA TYR A 79 9.46 1.65 -19.68
C TYR A 79 9.56 0.19 -20.10
N GLU A 80 9.56 -0.71 -19.12
CA GLU A 80 9.36 -2.15 -19.35
C GLU A 80 8.16 -2.63 -18.52
N LEU A 81 7.56 -3.73 -18.98
CA LEU A 81 6.46 -4.42 -18.33
C LEU A 81 7.01 -5.66 -17.62
N LEU A 82 6.58 -5.90 -16.39
CA LEU A 82 6.91 -7.10 -15.63
C LEU A 82 5.64 -7.73 -15.11
N ASP A 83 5.44 -9.01 -15.41
CA ASP A 83 4.38 -9.81 -14.82
C ASP A 83 4.66 -10.05 -13.33
N VAL A 84 3.67 -9.77 -12.49
CA VAL A 84 3.69 -10.11 -11.06
C VAL A 84 2.38 -10.76 -10.67
N GLU A 85 2.45 -11.68 -9.71
CA GLU A 85 1.27 -12.36 -9.17
C GLU A 85 0.97 -11.88 -7.76
N TYR A 86 1.99 -11.44 -7.02
CA TYR A 86 1.87 -10.99 -5.64
C TYR A 86 2.53 -9.63 -5.44
N LEU A 87 1.81 -8.73 -4.75
CA LEU A 87 2.34 -7.45 -4.30
C LEU A 87 2.46 -7.40 -2.77
N PRO A 88 3.46 -6.67 -2.22
CA PRO A 88 3.54 -6.44 -0.79
C PRO A 88 2.22 -5.85 -0.24
N PRO A 89 1.80 -6.25 0.98
CA PRO A 89 0.51 -5.82 1.52
C PRO A 89 0.46 -4.31 1.78
N ILE A 90 -0.76 -3.80 1.90
CA ILE A 90 -1.00 -2.52 2.57
C ILE A 90 -1.02 -2.81 4.07
N VAL A 91 -0.20 -2.09 4.82
CA VAL A 91 -0.09 -2.26 6.27
C VAL A 91 -0.88 -1.15 6.95
N LEU A 92 -1.90 -1.55 7.71
CA LEU A 92 -2.69 -0.68 8.58
C LEU A 92 -2.22 -0.89 10.02
N ASN A 93 -1.51 0.07 10.59
CA ASN A 93 -1.21 0.08 12.03
C ASN A 93 -2.26 0.90 12.73
N PHE A 94 -2.76 0.42 13.87
CA PHE A 94 -3.74 1.15 14.67
C PHE A 94 -3.49 0.99 16.17
N ARG A 95 -4.03 1.93 16.93
CA ARG A 95 -4.16 1.87 18.39
C ARG A 95 -5.46 2.53 18.81
N PHE A 96 -6.07 2.02 19.87
CA PHE A 96 -7.32 2.55 20.40
C PHE A 96 -7.04 3.72 21.36
N PRO A 97 -7.72 4.86 21.17
CA PRO A 97 -7.82 5.85 22.24
C PRO A 97 -8.72 5.32 23.37
N GLU A 98 -8.63 5.95 24.55
CA GLU A 98 -9.42 5.54 25.73
C GLU A 98 -10.94 5.64 25.52
N ASP A 99 -11.38 6.46 24.55
CA ASP A 99 -12.79 6.74 24.26
C ASP A 99 -13.28 6.14 22.93
N TYR A 100 -12.58 5.13 22.40
CA TYR A 100 -13.08 4.31 21.30
C TYR A 100 -13.87 3.11 21.85
N PRO A 101 -14.99 2.70 21.24
CA PRO A 101 -15.59 3.27 20.04
C PRO A 101 -16.53 4.45 20.28
N SER A 102 -16.87 4.79 21.52
CA SER A 102 -17.95 5.75 21.79
C SER A 102 -17.78 7.15 21.18
N ARG A 103 -16.57 7.68 21.05
CA ARG A 103 -16.33 9.09 20.67
C ARG A 103 -15.31 9.28 19.55
N SER A 104 -14.23 8.53 19.57
CA SER A 104 -13.08 8.74 18.68
C SER A 104 -12.76 7.47 17.91
N PRO A 105 -12.34 7.55 16.63
CA PRO A 105 -11.91 6.37 15.87
C PRO A 105 -10.55 5.86 16.36
N PRO A 106 -10.13 4.65 15.92
CA PRO A 106 -8.77 4.18 16.13
C PRO A 106 -7.76 5.14 15.52
N LEU A 107 -6.67 5.42 16.24
CA LEU A 107 -5.56 6.17 15.71
C LEU A 107 -4.77 5.27 14.76
N PHE A 108 -4.70 5.62 13.48
CA PHE A 108 -4.12 4.73 12.48
C PHE A 108 -3.07 5.37 11.57
N THR A 109 -2.28 4.50 10.95
CA THR A 109 -1.40 4.83 9.82
C THR A 109 -1.54 3.78 8.72
N LEU A 110 -1.45 4.22 7.47
CA LEU A 110 -1.41 3.35 6.30
C LEU A 110 -0.05 3.42 5.64
N SER A 111 0.54 2.25 5.38
CA SER A 111 1.78 2.17 4.63
C SER A 111 1.73 1.10 3.55
N CYS A 112 2.45 1.34 2.46
CA CYS A 112 2.55 0.39 1.35
C CYS A 112 3.78 0.70 0.53
N LYS A 113 4.42 -0.33 -0.04
CA LYS A 113 5.61 -0.13 -0.88
C LYS A 113 5.23 0.46 -2.25
N TRP A 114 4.23 -0.14 -2.90
CA TRP A 114 3.92 0.10 -4.32
C TRP A 114 2.88 1.21 -4.55
N LEU A 115 2.13 1.61 -3.53
CA LEU A 115 1.26 2.77 -3.59
C LEU A 115 1.99 4.06 -3.20
N THR A 116 1.73 5.14 -3.94
CA THR A 116 2.23 6.46 -3.57
C THR A 116 1.49 7.00 -2.36
N VAL A 117 2.12 7.93 -1.64
CA VAL A 117 1.50 8.61 -0.50
C VAL A 117 0.16 9.26 -0.86
N PHE A 118 -0.02 9.79 -2.07
CA PHE A 118 -1.30 10.38 -2.49
C PHE A 118 -2.43 9.34 -2.62
N LYS A 119 -2.11 8.14 -3.10
CA LYS A 119 -3.08 7.04 -3.17
C LYS A 119 -3.45 6.56 -1.77
N LEU A 120 -2.46 6.37 -0.91
CA LEU A 120 -2.69 6.06 0.51
C LEU A 120 -3.48 7.16 1.23
N SER A 121 -3.24 8.43 0.91
CA SER A 121 -4.02 9.56 1.47
C SER A 121 -5.49 9.48 1.08
N LYS A 122 -5.79 9.02 -0.13
CA LYS A 122 -7.18 8.79 -0.56
C LYS A 122 -7.82 7.68 0.28
N LEU A 123 -7.10 6.59 0.53
CA LEU A 123 -7.57 5.53 1.43
C LEU A 123 -7.79 6.04 2.85
N CYS A 124 -6.86 6.83 3.43
CA CYS A 124 -7.06 7.43 4.75
C CYS A 124 -8.37 8.23 4.83
N LYS A 125 -8.65 9.03 3.79
CA LYS A 125 -9.89 9.82 3.70
C LYS A 125 -11.12 8.92 3.64
N CYS A 126 -11.07 7.82 2.89
CA CYS A 126 -12.17 6.86 2.85
C CYS A 126 -12.39 6.19 4.22
N LEU A 127 -11.33 5.82 4.95
CA LEU A 127 -11.47 5.26 6.31
C LEU A 127 -12.11 6.26 7.28
N ASP A 128 -11.74 7.55 7.19
CA ASP A 128 -12.36 8.61 7.98
C ASP A 128 -13.85 8.80 7.64
N GLU A 129 -14.18 8.76 6.34
CA GLU A 129 -15.56 8.87 5.86
C GLU A 129 -16.41 7.70 6.36
N MET A 130 -15.89 6.47 6.29
CA MET A 130 -16.58 5.27 6.82
C MET A 130 -16.85 5.37 8.33
N TRP A 131 -15.94 5.94 9.11
CA TRP A 131 -16.20 6.21 10.53
C TRP A 131 -17.32 7.23 10.74
N ALA A 132 -17.39 8.25 9.88
CA ALA A 132 -18.34 9.34 9.99
C ALA A 132 -19.76 8.98 9.51
N GLU A 133 -19.92 7.96 8.65
CA GLU A 133 -21.20 7.58 8.02
C GLU A 133 -22.32 7.32 9.02
N ASP A 134 -22.03 6.58 10.10
CA ASP A 134 -23.02 6.18 11.12
C ASP A 134 -22.91 7.02 12.41
N GLY A 135 -22.16 8.13 12.36
CA GLY A 135 -21.91 9.00 13.52
C GLY A 135 -20.85 8.49 14.48
N GLY A 136 -20.12 7.43 14.11
CA GLY A 136 -19.21 6.70 15.00
C GLY A 136 -19.95 5.92 16.09
N GLY A 137 -19.23 5.49 17.12
CA GLY A 137 -19.84 4.85 18.29
C GLY A 137 -19.87 3.32 18.28
N GLU A 138 -19.33 2.69 17.24
CA GLU A 138 -19.23 1.23 17.14
C GLU A 138 -17.83 0.79 16.69
N VAL A 139 -17.52 -0.49 16.90
CA VAL A 139 -16.26 -1.11 16.48
C VAL A 139 -16.15 -1.15 14.95
N ILE A 140 -14.99 -0.80 14.37
CA ILE A 140 -14.89 -0.53 12.92
C ILE A 140 -13.75 -1.23 12.17
N LEU A 141 -12.81 -1.90 12.86
CA LEU A 141 -11.60 -2.42 12.20
C LEU A 141 -11.89 -3.53 11.20
N PHE A 142 -12.90 -4.37 11.48
CA PHE A 142 -13.35 -5.38 10.53
C PHE A 142 -13.83 -4.71 9.24
N ARG A 143 -14.69 -3.69 9.36
CA ARG A 143 -15.25 -2.95 8.22
C ARG A 143 -14.14 -2.25 7.41
N TRP A 144 -13.20 -1.58 8.09
CA TRP A 144 -12.04 -0.96 7.44
C TRP A 144 -11.18 -1.98 6.69
N THR A 145 -10.92 -3.14 7.28
CA THR A 145 -10.11 -4.19 6.66
C THR A 145 -10.80 -4.77 5.41
N GLN A 146 -12.12 -5.04 5.48
CA GLN A 146 -12.89 -5.51 4.32
C GLN A 146 -12.88 -4.49 3.18
N PHE A 147 -13.13 -3.22 3.47
CA PHE A 147 -13.03 -2.15 2.49
C PHE A 147 -11.65 -2.09 1.82
N LEU A 148 -10.57 -2.21 2.60
CA LEU A 148 -9.22 -2.19 2.07
C LEU A 148 -8.95 -3.39 1.15
N LEU A 149 -9.55 -4.56 1.41
CA LEU A 149 -9.43 -5.74 0.54
C LEU A 149 -10.23 -5.56 -0.76
N ASP A 150 -11.50 -5.20 -0.64
CA ASP A 150 -12.46 -5.32 -1.74
C ASP A 150 -12.47 -4.09 -2.66
N GLU A 151 -12.26 -2.89 -2.09
CA GLU A 151 -12.50 -1.64 -2.81
C GLU A 151 -11.22 -0.90 -3.19
N THR A 152 -10.07 -1.24 -2.60
CA THR A 152 -8.82 -0.50 -2.82
C THR A 152 -8.44 -0.40 -4.29
N LEU A 153 -8.46 -1.52 -5.03
CA LEU A 153 -8.05 -1.52 -6.44
C LEU A 153 -8.97 -0.64 -7.28
N THR A 154 -10.28 -0.74 -7.06
CA THR A 154 -11.32 0.04 -7.74
C THR A 154 -11.20 1.53 -7.43
N ILE A 155 -11.14 1.90 -6.14
CA ILE A 155 -11.07 3.30 -5.70
C ILE A 155 -9.78 3.98 -6.17
N LEU A 156 -8.67 3.24 -6.24
CA LEU A 156 -7.38 3.77 -6.68
C LEU A 156 -7.14 3.65 -8.20
N ASN A 157 -8.13 3.13 -8.94
CA ASN A 157 -8.06 2.82 -10.37
C ASN A 157 -6.76 2.07 -10.71
N VAL A 158 -6.45 1.04 -9.93
CA VAL A 158 -5.28 0.18 -10.10
C VAL A 158 -5.65 -0.88 -11.12
N GLU A 159 -5.16 -0.69 -12.34
CA GLU A 159 -5.39 -1.59 -13.47
C GLU A 159 -4.06 -2.01 -14.08
N SER A 160 -4.07 -3.15 -14.78
CA SER A 160 -2.93 -3.63 -15.56
C SER A 160 -2.86 -2.92 -16.93
N PRO A 161 -1.70 -2.42 -17.38
CA PRO A 161 -0.42 -2.38 -16.67
C PRO A 161 -0.34 -1.22 -15.66
N PHE A 162 0.07 -1.52 -14.44
CA PHE A 162 0.16 -0.55 -13.36
C PHE A 162 1.49 0.20 -13.34
N LEU A 163 1.44 1.53 -13.52
CA LEU A 163 2.64 2.35 -13.44
C LEU A 163 3.16 2.45 -12.00
N LEU A 164 4.28 1.79 -11.74
CA LEU A 164 4.96 1.85 -10.45
C LEU A 164 5.63 3.22 -10.28
N GLN A 165 5.25 3.93 -9.22
CA GLN A 165 5.74 5.28 -8.94
C GLN A 165 6.37 5.37 -7.56
N TYR A 166 7.41 6.20 -7.47
CA TYR A 166 8.00 6.59 -6.20
C TYR A 166 7.93 8.11 -6.05
N LYS A 167 7.35 8.58 -4.95
CA LYS A 167 7.23 10.00 -4.64
C LYS A 167 7.70 10.24 -3.20
N LYS A 168 8.77 11.02 -3.04
CA LYS A 168 9.20 11.47 -1.70
C LYS A 168 8.17 12.45 -1.14
N ALA A 169 7.45 12.07 -0.09
CA ALA A 169 6.46 12.93 0.54
C ALA A 169 7.08 14.04 1.43
N HIS A 170 8.20 13.76 2.12
CA HIS A 170 8.71 14.65 3.17
C HIS A 170 9.86 15.60 2.76
N GLY A 171 10.25 15.63 1.48
CA GLY A 171 11.35 16.47 1.00
C GLY A 171 10.96 17.87 0.51
N GLN A 172 9.70 18.28 0.61
CA GLN A 172 9.24 19.57 0.08
C GLN A 172 8.79 20.53 1.20
N ASN A 173 9.27 21.78 1.12
CA ASN A 173 8.88 22.89 2.01
C ASN A 173 7.41 23.32 1.82
N ASN A 174 6.72 22.79 0.81
CA ASN A 174 5.37 23.20 0.48
C ASN A 174 4.33 22.24 1.10
N LYS A 175 3.64 22.70 2.16
CA LYS A 175 2.59 21.95 2.86
C LYS A 175 1.50 21.41 1.92
N LYS A 176 1.21 22.11 0.81
CA LYS A 176 0.19 21.70 -0.18
C LYS A 176 0.52 20.45 -0.98
N ARG A 177 1.77 19.97 -0.97
CA ARG A 177 2.17 18.75 -1.71
C ARG A 177 2.51 17.56 -0.82
N ARG A 178 2.33 17.71 0.50
CA ARG A 178 2.38 16.57 1.42
C ARG A 178 1.02 15.89 1.38
N GLY A 179 1.02 14.57 1.22
CA GLY A 179 -0.21 13.81 1.41
C GLY A 179 -0.61 13.78 2.89
N ASP A 180 -1.57 12.94 3.22
CA ASP A 180 -2.02 12.68 4.58
C ASP A 180 -0.83 12.31 5.47
N PRO A 181 -0.68 12.92 6.66
CA PRO A 181 0.43 12.62 7.58
C PRO A 181 0.43 11.17 8.08
N ARG A 182 -0.69 10.44 7.96
CA ARG A 182 -0.84 9.02 8.31
C ARG A 182 -0.44 8.08 7.18
N ALA A 183 -0.10 8.60 5.99
CA ALA A 183 0.16 7.83 4.79
C ALA A 183 1.67 7.75 4.45
N PHE A 184 2.22 6.54 4.33
CA PHE A 184 3.64 6.32 4.12
C PHE A 184 3.92 5.37 2.95
N GLN A 185 4.69 5.83 1.97
CA GLN A 185 5.27 4.92 0.99
C GLN A 185 6.52 4.29 1.61
N ASP A 186 6.42 3.03 2.04
CA ASP A 186 7.44 2.35 2.85
C ASP A 186 8.64 1.89 2.01
N VAL A 187 9.36 2.86 1.44
CA VAL A 187 10.58 2.59 0.68
C VAL A 187 11.50 3.81 0.59
N ALA A 188 12.81 3.58 0.71
CA ALA A 188 13.81 4.65 0.70
C ALA A 188 14.11 5.21 -0.71
N SER A 189 13.84 4.46 -1.78
CA SER A 189 14.09 4.88 -3.16
C SER A 189 13.33 4.05 -4.19
N HIS A 190 13.19 4.57 -5.41
CA HIS A 190 12.56 3.83 -6.51
C HIS A 190 13.33 2.53 -6.89
N TYR A 191 14.66 2.51 -6.77
CA TYR A 191 15.43 1.29 -7.06
C TYR A 191 15.16 0.20 -6.01
N LYS A 192 15.10 0.60 -4.74
CA LYS A 192 14.72 -0.30 -3.64
C LYS A 192 13.26 -0.75 -3.76
N LEU A 193 12.38 0.08 -4.31
CA LEU A 193 10.98 -0.26 -4.56
C LEU A 193 10.85 -1.41 -5.56
N VAL A 194 11.48 -1.27 -6.73
CA VAL A 194 11.46 -2.32 -7.76
C VAL A 194 12.04 -3.62 -7.19
N GLY A 195 13.20 -3.55 -6.54
CA GLY A 195 13.82 -4.73 -5.92
C GLY A 195 12.93 -5.40 -4.87
N ALA A 196 12.31 -4.62 -3.98
CA ALA A 196 11.45 -5.15 -2.92
C ALA A 196 10.18 -5.81 -3.46
N ILE A 197 9.61 -5.32 -4.56
CA ILE A 197 8.44 -5.94 -5.18
C ILE A 197 8.81 -7.27 -5.82
N LEU A 198 9.91 -7.31 -6.60
CA LEU A 198 10.33 -8.54 -7.27
C LEU A 198 10.76 -9.62 -6.27
N GLU A 199 11.45 -9.21 -5.20
CA GLU A 199 11.81 -10.12 -4.12
C GLU A 199 10.57 -10.69 -3.42
N TYR A 200 9.58 -9.85 -3.13
CA TYR A 200 8.33 -10.29 -2.51
C TYR A 200 7.54 -11.25 -3.40
N ASP A 201 7.36 -10.90 -4.69
CA ASP A 201 6.66 -11.75 -5.66
C ASP A 201 7.30 -13.14 -5.77
N GLN A 202 8.63 -13.21 -5.83
CA GLN A 202 9.35 -14.49 -5.86
C GLN A 202 9.21 -15.30 -4.56
N GLN A 203 9.20 -14.64 -3.40
CA GLN A 203 9.03 -15.30 -2.11
C GLN A 203 7.63 -15.90 -1.98
N GLU A 204 6.59 -15.16 -2.37
CA GLU A 204 5.20 -15.62 -2.29
C GLU A 204 4.90 -16.73 -3.29
N LYS A 205 5.46 -16.68 -4.50
CA LYS A 205 5.42 -17.80 -5.44
C LYS A 205 5.97 -19.07 -4.80
N LYS A 206 7.15 -19.00 -4.17
CA LYS A 206 7.78 -20.16 -3.52
C LYS A 206 6.98 -20.72 -2.34
N LYS A 207 6.19 -19.91 -1.63
CA LYS A 207 5.32 -20.36 -0.52
C LYS A 207 4.03 -21.01 -1.02
N SER A 208 3.61 -20.69 -2.24
CA SER A 208 2.39 -21.21 -2.85
C SER A 208 2.60 -22.55 -3.58
N PHE A 209 3.85 -23.02 -3.67
CA PHE A 209 4.26 -24.33 -4.18
C PHE A 209 4.64 -25.27 -3.03
#